data_AF-A0A9X9MD60-F1
#
_entry.id   AF-A0A9X9MD60-F1
#
_cell.length_a   1.000
_cell.length_b   1.000
_cell.length_c   1.000
_cell.angle_alpha   90.00
_cell.angle_beta   90.00
_cell.angle_gamma   90.00
#
_symmetry.space_group_name_H-M   'P 1'
#
loop_
_entity.id
_entity.type
_entity.pdbx_description
1 polymer ?
#
loop_
_entity_poly.entity_id
_entity_poly.type
_entity_poly.pdbx_seq_one_letter_code
_entity_poly.pdbx_strand_id
1 'polypeptide(L)'
;ERLIQEIENEQKVRKTGVDYSWLRNYQNPHTTIPATEQRQLEVLCSQVQPCQTGTILSRFREVLAENDVLPWEIVYIFKQVLKDFLTSTSKGNQQKDPEESGDTDCP
;
A
#
# COMPACT_ATOMS: atom_id res chain seq x y z
N GLU A 1 -3.60 4.60 36.61
CA GLU A 1 -3.41 3.49 35.64
C GLU A 1 -2.84 3.91 34.27
N ARG A 2 -3.08 5.14 33.76
CA ARG A 2 -2.47 5.61 32.48
C ARG A 2 -0.94 5.59 32.46
N LEU A 3 -0.30 6.03 33.55
CA LEU A 3 1.16 6.11 33.65
C LEU A 3 1.85 4.74 33.50
N ILE A 4 1.24 3.68 34.02
CA ILE A 4 1.78 2.31 33.96
C ILE A 4 1.75 1.80 32.51
N GLN A 5 0.65 2.07 31.80
CA GLN A 5 0.49 1.71 30.40
C GLN A 5 1.46 2.45 29.46
N GLU A 6 1.84 3.68 29.79
CA GLU A 6 2.84 4.47 29.05
C GLU A 6 4.23 3.86 29.20
N ILE A 7 4.61 3.51 30.45
CA ILE A 7 5.90 2.90 30.78
C ILE A 7 6.04 1.51 30.13
N GLU A 8 4.98 0.71 30.14
CA GLU A 8 4.97 -0.58 29.45
C GLU A 8 5.08 -0.43 27.92
N ASN A 9 4.46 0.59 27.33
CA ASN A 9 4.57 0.87 25.90
C ASN A 9 6.01 1.24 25.55
N GLU A 10 6.62 2.20 26.25
CA GLU A 10 8.02 2.59 26.04
C GLU A 10 8.99 1.41 26.17
N GLN A 11 8.80 0.56 27.17
CA GLN A 11 9.61 -0.65 27.36
C GLN A 11 9.44 -1.64 26.20
N LYS A 12 8.23 -1.77 25.65
CA LYS A 12 7.95 -2.61 24.49
C LYS A 12 8.55 -2.02 23.22
N VAL A 13 8.46 -0.70 23.00
CA VAL A 13 9.12 -0.03 21.86
C VAL A 13 10.64 -0.25 21.93
N ARG A 14 11.26 -0.08 23.10
CA ARG A 14 12.70 -0.30 23.30
C ARG A 14 13.12 -1.75 23.05
N LYS A 15 12.28 -2.73 23.36
CA LYS A 15 12.56 -4.16 23.17
C LYS A 15 12.31 -4.64 21.74
N THR A 16 11.25 -4.15 21.10
CA THR A 16 10.80 -4.63 19.78
C THR A 16 11.25 -3.72 18.64
N GLY A 17 11.79 -2.54 18.94
CA GLY A 17 12.17 -1.51 17.96
C GLY A 17 10.99 -0.84 17.25
N VAL A 18 9.75 -1.28 17.54
CA VAL A 18 8.53 -0.85 16.86
C VAL A 18 7.55 -0.31 17.89
N ASP A 19 7.07 0.90 17.65
CA ASP A 19 5.98 1.48 18.44
C ASP A 19 4.63 0.95 17.95
N TYR A 20 3.95 0.20 18.82
CA TYR A 20 2.61 -0.34 18.55
C TYR A 20 1.50 0.60 19.05
N SER A 21 1.82 1.85 19.39
CA SER A 21 0.84 2.88 19.79
C SER A 21 -0.31 3.03 18.79
N TRP A 22 -0.05 2.86 17.48
CA TRP A 22 -1.08 2.87 16.43
C TRP A 22 -2.12 1.74 16.55
N LEU A 23 -1.72 0.53 17.01
CA LEU A 23 -2.65 -0.58 17.29
C LEU A 23 -3.52 -0.33 18.53
N ARG A 24 -3.09 0.53 19.45
CA ARG A 24 -3.93 0.95 20.57
C ARG A 24 -4.91 2.04 20.16
N ASN A 25 -4.61 2.79 19.11
CA ASN A 25 -5.36 3.98 18.70
C ASN A 25 -6.46 3.71 17.65
N TYR A 26 -6.94 2.47 17.50
CA TYR A 26 -8.10 2.12 16.66
C TYR A 26 -9.39 2.89 17.00
N GLN A 27 -9.44 3.58 18.14
CA GLN A 27 -10.53 4.49 18.51
C GLN A 27 -10.43 5.87 17.83
N ASN A 28 -9.38 6.14 17.05
CA ASN A 28 -9.20 7.40 16.35
C ASN A 28 -9.70 7.29 14.89
N PRO A 29 -10.72 8.06 14.47
CA PRO A 29 -11.29 8.01 13.12
C PRO A 29 -10.28 8.35 12.01
N HIS A 30 -9.15 8.98 12.34
CA HIS A 30 -8.05 9.21 11.40
C HIS A 30 -7.30 7.93 10.96
N THR A 31 -7.58 6.77 11.56
CA THR A 31 -6.98 5.48 11.16
C THR A 31 -7.73 4.77 10.03
N THR A 32 -8.91 5.26 9.66
CA THR A 32 -9.75 4.62 8.64
C THR A 32 -9.59 5.36 7.32
N ILE A 33 -9.44 4.62 6.21
CA ILE A 33 -9.37 5.22 4.87
C ILE A 33 -10.71 5.92 4.59
N PRO A 34 -10.73 7.22 4.26
CA PRO A 34 -11.95 7.91 3.88
C PRO A 34 -12.62 7.23 2.68
N ALA A 35 -13.96 7.14 2.68
CA ALA A 35 -14.71 6.43 1.63
C ALA A 35 -14.37 6.90 0.20
N THR A 36 -14.09 8.20 0.03
CA THR A 36 -13.67 8.77 -1.26
C THR A 36 -12.31 8.23 -1.71
N GLU A 37 -11.35 8.12 -0.79
CA GLU A 37 -10.02 7.58 -1.09
C GLU A 37 -10.07 6.08 -1.33
N GLN A 38 -10.87 5.36 -0.55
CA GLN A 38 -11.12 3.94 -0.76
C GLN A 38 -11.68 3.67 -2.16
N ARG A 39 -12.72 4.41 -2.57
CA ARG A 39 -13.28 4.28 -3.93
C ARG A 39 -12.24 4.57 -5.02
N GLN A 40 -11.37 5.56 -4.83
CA GLN A 40 -10.29 5.84 -5.78
C GLN A 40 -9.29 4.69 -5.87
N LEU A 41 -8.95 4.06 -4.75
CA LEU A 41 -8.10 2.87 -4.73
C LEU A 41 -8.77 1.68 -5.41
N GLU A 42 -10.06 1.42 -5.15
CA GLU A 42 -10.82 0.35 -5.80
C GLU A 42 -10.80 0.47 -7.33
N VAL A 43 -11.00 1.68 -7.86
CA VAL A 43 -10.92 1.96 -9.31
C VAL A 43 -9.52 1.70 -9.88
N LEU A 44 -8.46 2.02 -9.14
CA LEU A 44 -7.10 1.73 -9.59
C LEU A 44 -6.81 0.23 -9.53
N CYS A 45 -7.20 -0.44 -8.44
CA CYS A 45 -7.02 -1.88 -8.27
C CYS A 45 -7.80 -2.68 -9.32
N SER A 46 -8.99 -2.24 -9.72
CA SER A 46 -9.77 -2.93 -10.77
C SER A 46 -9.10 -2.91 -12.15
N GLN A 47 -8.11 -2.04 -12.36
CA GLN A 47 -7.34 -1.96 -13.61
C GLN A 47 -6.08 -2.84 -13.58
N VAL A 48 -5.74 -3.43 -12.44
CA VAL A 48 -4.57 -4.28 -12.26
C VAL A 48 -4.94 -5.73 -12.52
N GLN A 49 -4.15 -6.42 -13.35
CA GLN A 49 -4.31 -7.87 -13.54
C GLN A 49 -3.86 -8.64 -12.28
N PRO A 50 -4.57 -9.71 -11.88
CA PRO A 50 -4.25 -10.48 -10.67
C PRO A 50 -2.77 -10.92 -10.59
N CYS A 51 -2.19 -11.39 -11.70
CA CYS A 51 -0.80 -11.84 -11.77
C CYS A 51 0.24 -10.73 -11.48
N GLN A 52 -0.11 -9.47 -11.74
CA GLN A 52 0.77 -8.32 -11.52
C GLN A 52 0.70 -7.78 -10.10
N THR A 53 -0.28 -8.23 -9.31
CA THR A 53 -0.47 -7.79 -7.91
C THR A 53 0.80 -8.02 -7.08
N GLY A 54 1.49 -9.15 -7.28
CA GLY A 54 2.72 -9.47 -6.56
C GLY A 54 3.82 -8.44 -6.80
N THR A 55 4.01 -8.01 -8.05
CA THR A 55 4.99 -6.99 -8.44
C THR A 55 4.68 -5.64 -7.79
N ILE A 56 3.41 -5.21 -7.83
CA ILE A 56 2.96 -3.95 -7.24
C ILE A 56 3.17 -3.95 -5.72
N LEU A 57 2.76 -5.03 -5.04
CA LEU A 57 2.93 -5.16 -3.60
C LEU A 57 4.40 -5.22 -3.19
N SER A 58 5.25 -5.85 -4.00
CA SER A 58 6.69 -5.88 -3.76
C SER A 58 7.30 -4.48 -3.82
N ARG A 59 7.00 -3.72 -4.88
CA ARG A 59 7.48 -2.34 -5.01
C ARG A 59 6.94 -1.43 -3.89
N PHE A 60 5.67 -1.59 -3.54
CA PHE A 60 5.07 -0.85 -2.44
C PHE A 60 5.81 -1.10 -1.11
N ARG A 61 6.10 -2.36 -0.79
CA ARG A 61 6.83 -2.73 0.44
C ARG A 61 8.27 -2.21 0.44
N GLU A 62 8.94 -2.21 -0.70
CA GLU A 62 10.28 -1.63 -0.86
C GLU A 62 10.27 -0.14 -0.51
N VAL A 63 9.30 0.62 -1.04
CA VAL A 63 9.15 2.05 -0.70
C VAL A 63 8.90 2.24 0.79
N LEU A 64 8.06 1.41 1.41
CA LEU A 64 7.83 1.50 2.86
C LEU A 64 9.06 1.12 3.70
N ALA A 65 9.92 0.24 3.21
CA ALA A 65 11.11 -0.20 3.93
C ALA A 65 12.27 0.80 3.83
N GLU A 66 12.36 1.51 2.71
CA GLU A 66 13.42 2.50 2.45
C GLU A 66 13.14 3.88 3.08
N ASN A 67 11.90 4.12 3.52
CA ASN A 67 11.46 5.43 3.99
C ASN A 67 10.84 5.32 5.39
N ASP A 68 11.10 6.30 6.26
CA ASP A 68 10.41 6.44 7.55
C ASP A 68 8.98 6.96 7.34
N VAL A 69 8.11 6.08 6.85
CA VAL A 69 6.74 6.41 6.45
C VAL A 69 5.80 6.49 7.64
N LEU A 70 4.97 7.53 7.67
CA LEU A 70 3.94 7.70 8.68
C LEU A 70 2.66 6.92 8.31
N PRO A 71 1.87 6.44 9.28
CA PRO A 71 0.70 5.60 9.00
C PRO A 71 -0.33 6.22 8.03
N TRP A 72 -0.52 7.55 8.07
CA TRP A 72 -1.45 8.25 7.19
C TRP A 72 -0.95 8.39 5.74
N GLU A 73 0.35 8.20 5.51
CA GLU A 73 0.95 8.29 4.18
C GLU A 73 0.84 6.98 3.39
N ILE A 74 0.59 5.85 4.09
CA ILE A 74 0.54 4.50 3.50
C ILE A 74 -0.46 4.44 2.34
N VAL A 75 -1.66 4.99 2.52
CA VAL A 75 -2.72 5.02 1.50
C VAL A 75 -2.28 5.83 0.28
N TYR A 76 -1.65 6.98 0.53
CA TYR A 76 -1.14 7.85 -0.53
C TYR A 76 -0.03 7.17 -1.33
N ILE A 77 0.92 6.54 -0.65
CA ILE A 77 2.04 5.84 -1.29
C ILE A 77 1.50 4.67 -2.13
N PHE A 78 0.56 3.88 -1.60
CA PHE A 78 -0.03 2.78 -2.36
C PHE A 78 -0.72 3.27 -3.64
N LYS A 79 -1.48 4.37 -3.53
CA LYS A 79 -2.11 5.02 -4.67
C LYS A 79 -1.10 5.51 -5.71
N GLN A 80 0.06 6.03 -5.31
CA GLN A 80 1.10 6.44 -6.24
C GLN A 80 1.74 5.23 -6.95
N VAL A 81 2.08 4.17 -6.21
CA VAL A 81 2.63 2.95 -6.80
C VAL A 81 1.67 2.35 -7.84
N LEU A 82 0.36 2.33 -7.55
CA LEU A 82 -0.65 1.90 -8.52
C LEU A 82 -0.67 2.77 -9.78
N LYS A 83 -0.63 4.10 -9.63
CA LYS A 83 -0.62 5.03 -10.77
C LYS A 83 0.65 4.89 -11.61
N ASP A 84 1.80 4.76 -10.97
CA ASP A 84 3.08 4.61 -11.66
C ASP A 84 3.11 3.30 -12.45
N PHE A 85 2.60 2.22 -11.87
CA PHE A 85 2.45 0.94 -12.57
C PHE A 85 1.52 1.08 -13.78
N LEU A 86 0.31 1.61 -13.61
CA LEU A 86 -0.67 1.73 -14.70
C LEU A 86 -0.19 2.67 -15.82
N THR A 87 0.49 3.76 -15.47
CA THR A 87 1.04 4.70 -16.47
C THR A 87 2.24 4.13 -17.22
N SER A 88 3.06 3.28 -16.59
CA SER A 88 4.17 2.60 -17.27
C SER A 88 3.69 1.50 -18.22
N THR A 89 2.69 0.70 -17.83
CA THR A 89 2.04 -0.29 -18.72
C THR A 89 1.35 0.38 -19.91
N SER A 90 0.66 1.51 -19.70
CA SER A 90 0.01 2.23 -20.81
C SER A 90 1.01 2.76 -21.85
N LYS A 91 2.23 3.10 -21.45
CA LYS A 91 3.29 3.56 -22.35
C LYS A 91 3.95 2.39 -23.11
N GLY A 92 3.97 1.19 -22.55
CA GLY A 92 4.50 -0.02 -23.19
C GLY A 92 3.60 -0.61 -24.29
N ASN A 93 2.30 -0.28 -24.31
CA ASN A 93 1.34 -0.79 -25.29
C ASN A 93 1.33 -0.07 -26.66
N GLN A 94 2.18 0.94 -26.87
CA GLN A 94 2.32 1.59 -28.19
C GLN A 94 3.52 1.09 -29.01
N GLN A 95 4.20 0.03 -28.57
CA GLN A 95 5.35 -0.55 -29.29
C GLN A 95 5.26 -2.09 -29.41
N LYS A 96 4.07 -2.62 -29.71
CA LYS A 96 3.92 -3.99 -30.24
C LYS A 96 2.87 -3.99 -31.34
N ASP A 97 3.32 -4.37 -32.53
CA ASP A 97 2.52 -4.63 -33.73
C ASP A 97 1.31 -5.53 -33.46
N PRO A 98 0.24 -5.44 -34.27
CA PRO A 98 -1.04 -6.10 -34.00
C PRO A 98 -1.05 -7.52 -34.53
N GLU A 99 -0.53 -8.49 -33.78
CA GLU A 99 -0.97 -9.88 -33.93
C GLU A 99 -1.09 -10.56 -32.56
N GLU A 100 -2.14 -11.37 -32.48
CA GLU A 100 -2.42 -12.39 -31.46
C GLU A 100 -3.45 -12.01 -30.38
N SER A 101 -4.71 -12.33 -30.75
CA SER A 101 -5.78 -12.75 -29.86
C SER A 101 -5.30 -13.91 -28.98
N GLY A 102 -4.66 -13.60 -27.86
CA GLY A 102 -4.25 -14.56 -26.85
C GLY A 102 -5.06 -14.37 -25.58
N ASP A 103 -5.92 -15.34 -25.30
CA ASP A 103 -6.37 -15.70 -23.96
C ASP A 103 -5.13 -15.78 -23.05
N THR A 104 -4.84 -14.75 -22.26
CA THR A 104 -3.71 -14.77 -21.34
C THR A 104 -4.14 -15.46 -20.05
N ASP A 105 -4.32 -16.77 -20.15
CA ASP A 105 -4.19 -17.68 -19.02
C ASP A 105 -2.77 -17.46 -18.46
N CYS A 106 -2.70 -17.01 -17.21
CA CYS A 106 -1.44 -16.93 -16.50
C CYS A 106 -0.98 -18.35 -16.17
N PRO A 107 0.31 -18.69 -16.35
CA PRO A 107 0.81 -20.04 -16.11
C PRO A 107 0.64 -20.51 -14.65
#